data_AF-A0AAN9IC43-F1
#
_entry.id   AF-A0AAN9IC43-F1
#
_cell.length_a   1.000
_cell.length_b   1.000
_cell.length_c   1.000
_cell.angle_alpha   90.00
_cell.angle_beta   90.00
_cell.angle_gamma   90.00
#
_symmetry.space_group_name_H-M   'P 1'
#
loop_
_entity.id
_entity.type
_entity.pdbx_description
1 polymer ?
#
loop_
_entity_poly.entity_id
_entity_poly.type
_entity_poly.pdbx_seq_one_letter_code
_entity_poly.pdbx_strand_id
1 'polypeptide(L)'
;MGFERGWGDTAERVLEMMRMLLDILQAPDPSTLEKFLGRMPMVFNGVILSLHGYFGQANVLGLPDTGGQDVASEIAAELQGYPDFIIGNYSDGNLLASLLTYKMGVTQVLVPFLSHLNLQYKM
;
A
#
# COMPACT_ATOMS: atom_id res chain seq x y z
N MET A 1 -1.19 -4.80 30.82
CA MET A 1 -0.33 -3.90 30.03
C MET A 1 -0.80 -4.02 28.58
N GLY A 2 -1.37 -2.97 28.00
CA GLY A 2 -2.10 -3.02 26.72
C GLY A 2 -1.22 -3.04 25.47
N PHE A 3 -0.16 -3.86 25.45
CA PHE A 3 0.71 -4.00 24.28
C PHE A 3 0.31 -5.23 23.46
N GLU A 4 -0.01 -5.03 22.19
CA GLU A 4 -0.21 -6.10 21.22
C GLU A 4 1.12 -6.64 20.67
N ARG A 5 1.08 -7.62 19.76
CA ARG A 5 2.28 -8.13 19.08
C ARG A 5 2.79 -7.11 18.06
N GLY A 6 4.05 -7.27 17.60
CA GLY A 6 4.64 -6.43 16.55
C GLY A 6 5.75 -5.47 16.99
N TRP A 7 6.05 -5.41 18.30
CA TRP A 7 7.14 -4.58 18.85
C TRP A 7 8.53 -5.22 18.72
N GLY A 8 8.62 -6.52 18.43
CA GLY A 8 9.87 -7.26 18.33
C GLY A 8 9.71 -8.73 18.69
N ASP A 9 10.61 -9.56 18.17
CA ASP A 9 10.73 -10.99 18.46
C ASP A 9 11.65 -11.28 19.65
N THR A 10 12.50 -10.32 20.02
CA THR A 10 13.41 -10.38 21.16
C THR A 10 13.17 -9.21 22.12
N ALA A 11 13.52 -9.39 23.40
CA ALA A 11 13.38 -8.33 24.42
C ALA A 11 14.22 -7.09 24.08
N GLU A 12 15.39 -7.28 23.47
CA GLU A 12 16.24 -6.19 22.97
C GLU A 12 15.50 -5.38 21.90
N ARG A 13 14.91 -6.07 20.91
CA ARG A 13 14.16 -5.41 19.83
C ARG A 13 12.93 -4.65 20.33
N VAL A 14 12.20 -5.23 21.28
CA VAL A 14 11.07 -4.55 21.93
C VAL A 14 11.52 -3.30 22.65
N LEU A 15 12.65 -3.36 23.38
CA LEU A 15 13.20 -2.19 24.08
C LEU A 15 13.65 -1.09 23.10
N GLU A 16 14.29 -1.45 21.99
CA GLU A 16 14.64 -0.50 20.92
C GLU A 16 13.40 0.21 20.36
N MET A 17 12.34 -0.56 20.06
CA MET A 17 11.09 -0.01 19.53
C MET A 17 10.40 0.94 20.52
N MET A 18 10.37 0.58 21.80
CA MET A 18 9.81 1.45 22.86
C MET A 18 10.62 2.73 23.07
N ARG A 19 11.95 2.66 22.94
CA ARG A 19 12.82 3.85 23.03
C ARG A 19 12.57 4.81 21.87
N MET A 20 12.52 4.33 20.63
CA MET A 20 12.20 5.18 19.48
C MET A 20 10.81 5.82 19.61
N LEU A 21 9.81 5.08 20.11
CA LEU A 21 8.49 5.64 20.37
C LEU A 21 8.55 6.77 21.41
N LEU A 22 9.30 6.57 22.50
CA LEU A 22 9.47 7.58 23.55
C LEU A 22 10.18 8.83 23.01
N ASP A 23 11.22 8.64 22.21
CA ASP A 23 11.98 9.74 21.59
C ASP A 23 11.06 10.59 20.70
N ILE A 24 10.22 9.96 19.86
CA ILE A 24 9.24 10.64 19.01
C ILE A 24 8.21 11.42 19.84
N LEU A 25 7.70 10.83 20.93
CA LEU A 25 6.70 11.46 21.79
C LEU A 25 7.26 12.67 22.56
N GLN A 26 8.55 12.65 22.91
CA GLN A 26 9.20 13.76 23.62
C GLN A 26 9.69 14.86 22.68
N ALA A 27 10.33 14.48 21.57
CA ALA A 27 10.92 15.39 20.60
C ALA A 27 10.92 14.73 19.20
N PRO A 28 9.90 14.99 18.37
CA PRO A 28 9.80 14.36 17.06
C PRO A 28 10.90 14.88 16.13
N ASP A 29 11.77 13.98 15.66
CA ASP A 29 12.69 14.25 14.56
C ASP A 29 12.35 13.38 13.33
N PRO A 30 12.52 13.90 12.09
CA PRO A 30 12.16 13.16 10.88
C PRO A 30 12.86 11.81 10.75
N SER A 31 14.11 11.72 11.20
CA SER A 31 14.93 10.52 11.00
C SER A 31 14.51 9.37 11.92
N THR A 32 14.12 9.67 13.16
CA THR A 32 13.59 8.68 14.11
C THR A 32 12.18 8.29 13.73
N LEU A 33 11.35 9.23 13.25
CA LEU A 33 10.03 8.91 12.74
C LEU A 33 10.10 7.96 11.55
N GLU A 34 10.96 8.23 10.57
CA GLU A 34 11.17 7.35 9.41
C GLU A 34 11.62 5.94 9.84
N LYS A 35 12.62 5.86 10.73
CA LYS A 35 13.11 4.57 11.26
C LYS A 35 12.04 3.81 12.04
N PHE A 36 11.23 4.51 12.81
CA PHE A 36 10.15 3.92 13.59
C PHE A 36 9.04 3.40 12.68
N LEU A 37 8.53 4.23 11.77
CA LEU A 37 7.51 3.84 10.80
C LEU A 37 8.00 2.67 9.92
N GLY A 38 9.24 2.71 9.44
CA GLY A 38 9.82 1.63 8.64
C GLY A 38 10.03 0.31 9.39
N ARG A 39 10.00 0.31 10.73
CA ARG A 39 10.11 -0.89 11.57
C ARG A 39 8.76 -1.41 12.05
N MET A 40 7.72 -0.59 12.01
CA MET A 40 6.37 -1.06 12.32
C MET A 40 5.94 -2.03 11.21
N PRO A 41 5.46 -3.23 11.57
CA PRO A 41 4.96 -4.16 10.59
C PRO A 41 3.58 -3.69 10.13
N MET A 42 3.57 -2.74 9.19
CA MET A 42 2.35 -2.10 8.65
C MET A 42 1.87 -2.71 7.34
N VAL A 43 2.73 -3.45 6.64
CA VAL A 43 2.47 -3.91 5.28
C VAL A 43 2.61 -5.42 5.22
N PHE A 44 1.49 -6.10 4.99
CA PHE A 44 1.41 -7.55 4.88
C PHE A 44 0.75 -7.99 3.58
N ASN A 45 -0.23 -7.23 3.08
CA ASN A 45 -1.00 -7.54 1.87
C ASN A 45 -1.12 -6.30 0.97
N GLY A 46 -0.91 -6.49 -0.33
CA GLY A 46 -0.99 -5.40 -1.31
C GLY A 46 -1.60 -5.85 -2.63
N VAL A 47 -2.20 -4.90 -3.35
CA VAL A 47 -2.79 -5.13 -4.67
C VAL A 47 -2.13 -4.23 -5.70
N ILE A 48 -1.87 -4.77 -6.89
CA ILE A 48 -1.35 -4.01 -8.03
C ILE A 48 -2.38 -4.02 -9.15
N LEU A 49 -2.75 -2.82 -9.64
CA LEU A 49 -3.72 -2.62 -10.70
C LEU A 49 -2.99 -2.13 -11.96
N SER A 50 -2.91 -3.01 -12.97
CA SER A 50 -2.31 -2.70 -14.27
C SER A 50 -3.28 -3.10 -15.37
N LEU A 51 -4.06 -2.14 -15.87
CA LEU A 51 -5.08 -2.37 -16.90
C LEU A 51 -4.50 -2.32 -18.33
N HIS A 52 -3.31 -1.76 -18.51
CA HIS A 52 -2.60 -1.76 -19.79
C HIS A 52 -2.11 -3.17 -20.18
N GLY A 53 -2.84 -3.81 -21.11
CA GLY A 53 -2.38 -5.00 -21.84
C GLY A 53 -3.17 -6.30 -21.59
N TYR A 54 -4.12 -6.35 -20.64
CA TYR A 54 -4.83 -7.59 -20.28
C TYR A 54 -6.35 -7.39 -20.12
N PHE A 55 -7.04 -7.22 -21.24
CA PHE A 55 -8.49 -7.50 -21.36
C PHE A 55 -8.73 -9.00 -21.65
N GLY A 56 -7.87 -9.90 -21.14
CA GLY A 56 -7.70 -11.24 -21.73
C GLY A 56 -7.03 -12.34 -20.90
N GLN A 57 -7.03 -12.25 -19.57
CA GLN A 57 -6.80 -13.43 -18.72
C GLN A 57 -8.16 -13.80 -18.13
N ALA A 58 -8.68 -14.93 -18.61
CA ALA A 58 -10.03 -15.39 -18.35
C ALA A 58 -10.37 -15.37 -16.86
N ASN A 59 -11.53 -14.76 -16.56
CA ASN A 59 -12.25 -14.73 -15.28
C ASN A 59 -12.15 -13.48 -14.38
N VAL A 60 -11.71 -12.32 -14.89
CA VAL A 60 -11.72 -11.07 -14.10
C VAL A 60 -12.48 -9.96 -14.84
N LEU A 61 -13.61 -9.57 -14.25
CA LEU A 61 -14.43 -8.37 -14.51
C LEU A 61 -14.77 -8.01 -15.96
N GLY A 62 -15.88 -8.59 -16.42
CA GLY A 62 -16.54 -8.18 -17.65
C GLY A 62 -18.05 -8.11 -17.49
N LEU A 63 -18.59 -7.11 -16.79
CA LEU A 63 -19.93 -6.57 -17.06
C LEU A 63 -19.93 -5.04 -16.81
N PRO A 64 -20.41 -4.22 -17.76
CA PRO A 64 -20.33 -2.74 -17.71
C PRO A 64 -21.15 -2.08 -16.58
N ASP A 65 -22.00 -2.82 -15.88
CA ASP A 65 -22.93 -2.28 -14.88
C ASP A 65 -22.53 -2.60 -13.43
N THR A 66 -21.38 -3.26 -13.19
CA THR A 66 -21.00 -3.78 -11.85
C THR A 66 -19.54 -3.46 -11.42
N GLY A 67 -18.76 -2.82 -12.29
CA GLY A 67 -17.28 -2.85 -12.23
C GLY A 67 -16.57 -2.15 -11.07
N GLY A 68 -17.24 -1.38 -10.21
CA GLY A 68 -16.61 -0.73 -9.04
C GLY A 68 -17.05 -1.30 -7.69
N GLN A 69 -18.23 -1.93 -7.64
CA GLN A 69 -18.69 -2.58 -6.41
C GLN A 69 -18.04 -3.96 -6.24
N ASP A 70 -17.95 -4.73 -7.31
CA ASP A 70 -17.53 -6.13 -7.28
C ASP A 70 -16.02 -6.31 -7.07
N VAL A 71 -15.18 -5.48 -7.70
CA VAL A 71 -13.71 -5.57 -7.57
C VAL A 71 -13.28 -5.46 -6.12
N ALA A 72 -13.91 -4.55 -5.37
CA ALA A 72 -13.54 -4.31 -3.99
C ALA A 72 -13.88 -5.50 -3.08
N SER A 73 -15.05 -6.08 -3.27
CA SER A 73 -15.48 -7.28 -2.53
C SER A 73 -14.69 -8.52 -2.93
N GLU A 74 -14.32 -8.65 -4.20
CA GLU A 74 -13.52 -9.77 -4.70
C GLU A 74 -12.10 -9.73 -4.15
N ILE A 75 -11.45 -8.56 -4.21
CA ILE A 75 -10.14 -8.33 -3.57
C ILE A 75 -10.20 -8.65 -2.07
N ALA A 76 -11.25 -8.17 -1.39
CA ALA A 76 -11.38 -8.38 0.04
C ALA A 76 -11.62 -9.86 0.40
N ALA A 77 -12.36 -10.60 -0.44
CA ALA A 77 -12.58 -12.02 -0.26
C ALA A 77 -11.29 -12.83 -0.46
N GLU A 78 -10.53 -12.52 -1.52
CA GLU A 78 -9.26 -13.18 -1.82
C GLU A 78 -8.21 -12.95 -0.73
N LEU A 79 -8.12 -11.72 -0.23
CA LEU A 79 -7.18 -11.34 0.83
C LEU A 79 -7.71 -11.61 2.25
N GLN A 80 -8.94 -12.13 2.38
CA GLN A 80 -9.63 -12.31 3.66
C GLN A 80 -9.67 -11.04 4.53
N GLY A 81 -9.73 -9.87 3.88
CA GLY A 81 -9.59 -8.55 4.47
C GLY A 81 -9.23 -7.50 3.43
N TYR A 82 -9.19 -6.22 3.81
CA TYR A 82 -8.71 -5.19 2.89
C TYR A 82 -7.19 -5.23 2.75
N PRO A 83 -6.64 -4.89 1.57
CA PRO A 83 -5.20 -4.72 1.41
C PRO A 83 -4.69 -3.53 2.24
N ASP A 84 -3.43 -3.56 2.65
CA ASP A 84 -2.81 -2.43 3.35
C ASP A 84 -2.52 -1.27 2.39
N PHE A 85 -2.24 -1.59 1.13
CA PHE A 85 -2.01 -0.64 0.06
C PHE A 85 -2.48 -1.14 -1.32
N ILE A 86 -2.80 -0.20 -2.20
CA ILE A 86 -3.11 -0.47 -3.62
C ILE A 86 -2.15 0.35 -4.49
N ILE A 87 -1.45 -0.32 -5.39
CA ILE A 87 -0.62 0.31 -6.42
C ILE A 87 -1.43 0.45 -7.71
N GLY A 88 -1.69 1.68 -8.13
CA GLY A 88 -2.15 1.96 -9.49
C GLY A 88 -0.97 2.07 -10.45
N ASN A 89 -1.08 1.46 -11.61
CA ASN A 89 -0.09 1.57 -12.68
C ASN A 89 -0.72 2.16 -13.94
N TYR A 90 0.00 3.04 -14.62
CA TYR A 90 -0.51 3.80 -15.77
C TYR A 90 -1.76 4.62 -15.43
N SER A 91 -2.28 5.38 -16.39
CA SER A 91 -3.39 6.31 -16.14
C SER A 91 -4.68 5.60 -15.73
N ASP A 92 -4.98 4.46 -16.35
CA ASP A 92 -6.16 3.63 -16.12
C ASP A 92 -6.10 2.89 -14.78
N GLY A 93 -4.98 2.23 -14.47
CA GLY A 93 -4.79 1.57 -13.18
C GLY A 93 -4.76 2.55 -12.02
N ASN A 94 -4.21 3.76 -12.22
CA ASN A 94 -4.26 4.82 -11.22
C ASN A 94 -5.68 5.33 -10.94
N LEU A 95 -6.51 5.47 -11.97
CA LEU A 95 -7.91 5.87 -11.79
C LEU A 95 -8.69 4.85 -10.96
N LEU A 96 -8.54 3.56 -11.30
CA LEU A 96 -9.19 2.49 -10.55
C LEU A 96 -8.65 2.38 -9.12
N ALA A 97 -7.33 2.53 -8.93
CA ALA A 97 -6.71 2.55 -7.62
C ALA A 97 -7.32 3.66 -6.74
N SER A 98 -7.49 4.88 -7.28
CA SER A 98 -8.08 6.00 -6.53
C SER A 98 -9.51 5.72 -6.07
N LEU A 99 -10.31 5.04 -6.89
CA LEU A 99 -11.69 4.66 -6.53
C LEU A 99 -11.72 3.59 -5.44
N LEU A 100 -10.86 2.57 -5.56
CA LEU A 100 -10.80 1.48 -4.60
C LEU A 100 -10.19 1.91 -3.26
N THR A 101 -9.14 2.73 -3.28
CA THR A 101 -8.55 3.27 -2.05
C THR A 101 -9.51 4.19 -1.31
N TYR A 102 -10.25 5.04 -2.03
CA TYR A 102 -11.31 5.87 -1.45
C TYR A 102 -12.41 5.01 -0.81
N LYS A 103 -12.82 3.93 -1.47
CA LYS A 103 -13.88 3.03 -0.98
C LYS A 103 -13.44 2.21 0.24
N MET A 104 -12.19 1.73 0.26
CA MET A 104 -11.69 0.83 1.31
C MET A 104 -10.98 1.55 2.46
N GLY A 105 -10.58 2.81 2.29
CA GLY A 105 -9.79 3.55 3.27
C GLY A 105 -8.34 3.07 3.38
N VAL A 106 -7.75 2.63 2.26
CA VAL A 106 -6.41 2.01 2.21
C VAL A 106 -5.38 2.93 1.53
N THR A 107 -4.09 2.70 1.76
CA THR A 107 -3.02 3.55 1.21
C THR A 107 -2.93 3.39 -0.31
N GLN A 108 -2.86 4.51 -1.05
CA GLN A 108 -2.64 4.48 -2.50
C GLN A 108 -1.18 4.73 -2.84
N VAL A 109 -0.63 3.93 -3.75
CA VAL A 109 0.66 4.17 -4.40
C VAL A 109 0.42 4.38 -5.90
N LEU A 110 0.95 5.48 -6.44
CA LEU A 110 0.77 5.87 -7.84
C LEU A 110 2.04 5.58 -8.65
N VAL A 111 1.91 4.81 -9.73
CA VAL A 111 2.99 4.60 -10.71
C VAL A 111 2.53 5.17 -12.06
N PRO A 112 2.92 6.41 -12.42
CA PRO A 112 2.55 7.02 -13.69
C PRO A 112 3.42 6.49 -14.83
N PHE A 113 2.89 6.55 -16.06
CA PHE A 113 3.69 6.29 -17.26
C PHE A 113 4.72 7.39 -17.46
N LEU A 114 6.00 7.03 -17.41
CA LEU A 114 7.11 7.98 -17.57
C LEU A 114 7.42 8.19 -19.05
N SER A 115 6.67 9.07 -19.72
CA SER A 115 6.91 9.38 -21.13
C SER A 115 8.13 10.27 -21.39
N HIS A 116 8.74 10.86 -20.34
CA HIS A 116 9.75 11.94 -20.49
C HIS A 116 11.09 11.70 -19.76
N LEU A 117 11.41 10.49 -19.30
CA LEU A 117 12.68 10.24 -18.58
C LEU A 117 13.89 9.90 -19.48
N ASN A 118 13.81 10.17 -20.79
CA ASN A 118 14.88 9.82 -21.75
C ASN A 118 15.64 11.02 -22.36
N LEU A 119 15.76 12.15 -21.65
CA LEU A 119 16.53 13.32 -22.14
C LEU A 119 17.50 13.96 -21.12
N GLN A 120 17.76 13.36 -19.96
CA GLN A 120 18.76 13.87 -19.00
C GLN A 120 19.94 12.91 -18.72
N TYR A 121 19.99 11.74 -19.35
CA TYR A 121 21.11 10.78 -19.23
C TYR A 121 21.65 10.31 -20.58
N LYS A 122 21.89 11.25 -21.49
CA LYS A 122 22.73 11.00 -22.68
C LYS A 122 23.91 11.98 -22.63
N MET A 123 24.94 11.61 -21.87
CA MET A 123 26.31 12.10 -22.07
C MET A 123 26.93 11.31 -23.22
#